data_AF-A0AAQ3KK15-F1
#
_entry.id   AF-A0AAQ3KK15-F1
#
_cell.length_a   1.000
_cell.length_b   1.000
_cell.length_c   1.000
_cell.angle_alpha   90.00
_cell.angle_beta   90.00
_cell.angle_gamma   90.00
#
_symmetry.space_group_name_H-M   'P 1'
#
loop_
_entity.id
_entity.type
_entity.pdbx_description
1 polymer ?
#
loop_
_entity_poly.entity_id
_entity_poly.type
_entity_poly.pdbx_seq_one_letter_code
_entity_poly.pdbx_strand_id
1 'polypeptide(L)'
;MKHSLQRFNASEILVLCAVVAAALIGTSECARLKDRSYRAHHRRKGGPETELGGFNYAAVGAGGCRAHVASLTDFGGVGDGVTSNTAAFAAAVASLRQVACEGGAMLVVPAGQWLTGPFNLTSHFTLFLHRDAVILATEDINEWPIIDPLPSYGRGRDLPGGRYSNLIMGYNLTDVVITGDNGTINGQGKTWWDMFHGKELDYTRGYLIELMYSSQILISNLTLVDSPSWNVHPVYSSDVIVSGITILAPVNSPNTDGINPDSCSNVRIEDCYIVSGDDCIAIKSGWDEYGNAVNMPSQHILIRRLTCISPTSAVIALGSEMSGGIQDVRAEDITAINSESGVRIKTAIGRGAYVKDIFVRGMNLYTMKWVFWMTGGYGQHPDDNYDPNAIPVVQGISYSNVFAENVTMAAKLEGLPGSPFTGICISNVTAEVIKSKKPIWNCTDVEGVSSGVTPAPCAQLPDQGADAPSCPFPSDVLSVDYIELQQCSYRKNNP
;
A
#
# COMPACT_ATOMS: atom_id res chain seq x y z
N MET A 1 -12.23 49.51 13.10
CA MET A 1 -11.72 48.90 11.86
C MET A 1 -10.19 48.93 11.86
N LYS A 2 -9.56 47.87 12.36
CA LYS A 2 -8.15 47.54 12.14
C LYS A 2 -8.12 46.02 11.96
N HIS A 3 -8.06 45.56 10.72
CA HIS A 3 -7.86 44.14 10.41
C HIS A 3 -6.38 43.82 10.50
N SER A 4 -6.04 42.82 11.31
CA SER A 4 -4.74 42.17 11.35
C SER A 4 -4.58 41.28 10.13
N LEU A 5 -3.58 41.57 9.30
CA LEU A 5 -3.04 40.62 8.32
C LEU A 5 -2.20 39.59 9.09
N GLN A 6 -2.65 38.34 9.13
CA GLN A 6 -1.82 37.21 9.54
C GLN A 6 -0.69 37.03 8.51
N ARG A 7 0.55 37.00 9.01
CA ARG A 7 1.73 36.61 8.23
C ARG A 7 1.83 35.09 8.27
N PHE A 8 1.71 34.44 7.11
CA PHE A 8 2.05 33.03 6.95
C PHE A 8 3.57 32.85 7.08
N ASN A 9 4.01 31.75 7.71
CA ASN A 9 5.42 31.41 7.81
C ASN A 9 5.91 30.72 6.51
N ALA A 10 7.22 30.77 6.24
CA ALA A 10 7.84 30.25 5.01
C ALA A 10 7.52 28.77 4.73
N SER A 11 7.30 27.96 5.78
CA SER A 11 6.92 26.55 5.70
C SER A 11 5.51 26.34 5.14
N GLU A 12 4.54 27.17 5.55
CA GLU A 12 3.15 27.11 5.06
C GLU A 12 3.06 27.55 3.59
N ILE A 13 3.90 28.52 3.19
CA ILE A 13 4.03 28.95 1.80
C ILE A 13 4.64 27.84 0.94
N LEU A 14 5.57 27.03 1.46
CA LEU A 14 6.19 25.94 0.73
C LEU A 14 5.21 24.79 0.45
N VAL A 15 4.40 24.41 1.46
CA VAL A 15 3.36 23.37 1.33
C VAL A 15 2.25 23.84 0.39
N LEU A 16 1.79 25.08 0.52
CA LEU A 16 0.77 25.64 -0.38
C LEU A 16 1.31 25.76 -1.83
N CYS A 17 2.57 26.13 -2.01
CA CYS A 17 3.22 26.14 -3.32
C CYS A 17 3.39 24.73 -3.90
N ALA A 18 3.68 23.71 -3.10
CA ALA A 18 3.77 22.32 -3.55
C ALA A 18 2.39 21.77 -3.97
N VAL A 19 1.34 22.06 -3.20
CA VAL A 19 -0.04 21.64 -3.50
C VAL A 19 -0.61 22.37 -4.72
N VAL A 20 -0.38 23.68 -4.85
CA VAL A 20 -0.83 24.47 -6.02
C VAL A 20 0.01 24.17 -7.26
N ALA A 21 1.30 23.86 -7.12
CA ALA A 21 2.13 23.38 -8.23
C ALA A 21 1.66 21.99 -8.70
N ALA A 22 1.35 21.06 -7.79
CA ALA A 22 0.86 19.72 -8.14
C ALA A 22 -0.45 19.77 -8.96
N ALA A 23 -1.39 20.63 -8.59
CA ALA A 23 -2.65 20.80 -9.32
C ALA A 23 -2.50 21.40 -10.73
N LEU A 24 -1.39 22.09 -11.03
CA LEU A 24 -1.12 22.72 -12.33
C LEU A 24 -0.12 21.92 -13.19
N ILE A 25 0.59 20.94 -12.63
CA ILE A 25 1.66 20.22 -13.34
C ILE A 25 1.14 19.01 -14.13
N GLY A 26 0.11 18.29 -13.66
CA GLY A 26 -0.38 17.05 -14.29
C GLY A 26 -0.87 17.23 -15.73
N THR A 27 -1.55 18.33 -16.05
CA THR A 27 -1.96 18.67 -17.43
C THR A 27 -0.83 19.29 -18.27
N SER A 28 0.31 19.61 -17.65
CA SER A 28 1.39 20.39 -18.30
C SER A 28 2.51 19.54 -18.90
N GLU A 29 2.70 18.29 -18.47
CA GLU A 29 3.84 17.48 -18.93
C GLU A 29 3.72 17.11 -20.41
N CYS A 30 2.56 16.61 -20.85
CA CYS A 30 2.33 16.35 -22.27
C CYS A 30 2.28 17.60 -23.14
N ALA A 31 1.85 18.75 -22.57
CA ALA A 31 1.92 20.02 -23.26
C ALA A 31 3.37 20.51 -23.46
N ARG A 32 4.25 20.33 -22.46
CA ARG A 32 5.68 20.70 -22.52
C ARG A 32 6.50 19.77 -23.41
N LEU A 33 6.18 18.48 -23.47
CA LEU A 33 6.90 17.51 -24.31
C LEU A 33 6.59 17.67 -25.80
N LYS A 34 5.35 18.04 -26.17
CA LYS A 34 4.97 18.33 -27.56
C LYS A 34 5.77 19.49 -28.19
N ASP A 35 6.30 20.40 -27.38
CA ASP A 35 7.10 21.55 -27.83
C ASP A 35 8.59 21.21 -28.08
N ARG A 36 9.02 20.00 -27.71
CA ARG A 36 10.40 19.51 -27.90
C ARG A 36 10.43 18.34 -28.88
N SER A 37 10.00 18.55 -30.13
CA SER A 37 10.18 17.53 -31.17
C SER A 37 11.66 17.39 -31.56
N TYR A 38 12.37 16.45 -30.96
CA TYR A 38 13.68 16.00 -31.45
C TYR A 38 13.51 14.65 -32.13
N ARG A 39 13.71 14.58 -33.45
CA ARG A 39 13.70 13.33 -34.21
C ARG A 39 14.93 12.50 -33.85
N ALA A 40 14.79 11.56 -32.92
CA ALA A 40 15.79 10.53 -32.69
C ALA A 40 15.56 9.34 -33.65
N HIS A 41 16.36 9.26 -34.71
CA HIS A 41 16.46 8.04 -35.51
C HIS A 41 17.30 7.01 -34.76
N HIS A 42 16.66 6.10 -34.03
CA HIS A 42 17.34 4.93 -33.48
C HIS A 42 17.45 3.84 -34.56
N ARG A 43 18.68 3.56 -34.96
CA ARG A 43 19.05 2.42 -35.79
C ARG A 43 19.04 1.16 -34.90
N ARG A 44 18.12 0.23 -35.14
CA ARG A 44 18.10 -1.09 -34.49
C ARG A 44 19.45 -1.80 -34.70
N LYS A 45 20.16 -2.13 -33.63
CA LYS A 45 21.26 -3.10 -33.65
C LYS A 45 20.72 -4.41 -33.07
N GLY A 46 20.70 -5.47 -33.89
CA GLY A 46 20.17 -6.78 -33.52
C GLY A 46 21.03 -7.46 -32.46
N GLY A 47 20.49 -7.59 -31.26
CA GLY A 47 20.85 -8.63 -30.30
C GLY A 47 20.05 -9.91 -30.54
N PRO A 48 20.28 -10.99 -29.78
CA PRO A 48 19.51 -12.21 -29.90
C PRO A 48 18.02 -11.92 -29.60
N GLU A 49 17.15 -12.14 -30.59
CA GLU A 49 15.71 -11.99 -30.43
C GLU A 49 15.17 -13.07 -29.50
N THR A 50 14.94 -12.74 -28.24
CA THR A 50 13.83 -13.38 -27.52
C THR A 50 12.55 -12.84 -28.17
N GLU A 51 11.91 -13.65 -29.01
CA GLU A 51 10.68 -13.24 -29.69
C GLU A 51 9.60 -12.92 -28.66
N LEU A 52 9.30 -11.63 -28.49
CA LEU A 52 8.12 -11.18 -27.74
C LEU A 52 6.86 -11.73 -28.42
N GLY A 53 6.29 -12.78 -27.84
CA GLY A 53 4.98 -13.31 -28.22
C GLY A 53 3.87 -12.30 -27.97
N GLY A 54 2.68 -12.56 -28.51
CA GLY A 54 1.49 -11.77 -28.18
C GLY A 54 1.04 -12.04 -26.74
N PHE A 55 0.58 -11.00 -26.03
CA PHE A 55 0.11 -11.10 -24.65
C PHE A 55 -1.06 -10.15 -24.40
N ASN A 56 -1.84 -10.44 -23.36
CA ASN A 56 -2.94 -9.59 -22.91
C ASN A 56 -2.58 -8.92 -21.58
N TYR A 57 -3.15 -7.75 -21.33
CA TYR A 57 -2.98 -7.04 -20.07
C TYR A 57 -4.17 -6.13 -19.80
N ALA A 58 -4.39 -5.79 -18.54
CA ALA A 58 -5.36 -4.79 -18.12
C ALA A 58 -4.70 -3.40 -18.06
N ALA A 59 -5.44 -2.37 -18.46
CA ALA A 59 -5.04 -0.97 -18.32
C ALA A 59 -6.12 -0.16 -17.61
N VAL A 60 -5.70 0.93 -16.97
CA VAL A 60 -6.54 1.94 -16.31
C VAL A 60 -6.39 3.28 -17.02
N GLY A 61 -7.38 4.16 -16.89
CA GLY A 61 -7.31 5.55 -17.35
C GLY A 61 -7.58 5.77 -18.84
N ALA A 62 -7.74 7.05 -19.22
CA ALA A 62 -8.14 7.46 -20.57
C ALA A 62 -7.10 7.13 -21.66
N GLY A 63 -5.85 6.84 -21.29
CA GLY A 63 -4.80 6.41 -22.21
C GLY A 63 -5.02 5.02 -22.79
N GLY A 64 -5.83 4.18 -22.13
CA GLY A 64 -6.17 2.84 -22.61
C GLY A 64 -4.95 1.97 -22.95
N CYS A 65 -5.07 1.16 -23.99
CA CYS A 65 -4.00 0.30 -24.48
C CYS A 65 -2.83 1.14 -25.05
N ARG A 66 -1.62 0.87 -24.55
CA ARG A 66 -0.40 1.60 -24.93
C ARG A 66 -0.08 1.45 -26.41
N ALA A 67 0.04 2.60 -27.09
CA ALA A 67 0.35 2.67 -28.52
C ALA A 67 1.82 2.35 -28.83
N HIS A 68 2.72 2.65 -27.89
CA HIS A 68 4.16 2.44 -28.05
C HIS A 68 4.64 1.32 -27.15
N VAL A 69 5.36 0.35 -27.70
CA VAL A 69 5.89 -0.80 -26.95
C VAL A 69 7.36 -1.00 -27.30
N ALA A 70 8.20 -1.21 -26.30
CA ALA A 70 9.60 -1.59 -26.47
C ALA A 70 10.01 -2.67 -25.47
N SER A 71 10.99 -3.47 -25.84
CA SER A 71 11.61 -4.47 -24.96
C SER A 71 12.76 -3.84 -24.17
N LEU A 72 13.00 -4.30 -22.94
CA LEU A 72 14.21 -3.92 -22.19
C LEU A 72 15.51 -4.29 -22.95
N THR A 73 15.49 -5.36 -23.74
CA THR A 73 16.62 -5.77 -24.60
C THR A 73 16.94 -4.75 -25.70
N ASP A 74 15.95 -3.95 -26.15
CA ASP A 74 16.18 -2.88 -27.13
C ASP A 74 17.10 -1.77 -26.59
N PHE A 75 17.23 -1.70 -25.27
CA PHE A 75 18.05 -0.74 -24.54
C PHE A 75 19.33 -1.35 -23.97
N GLY A 76 19.70 -2.55 -24.43
CA GLY A 76 20.92 -3.25 -24.02
C GLY A 76 20.80 -4.03 -22.72
N GLY A 77 19.57 -4.27 -22.22
CA GLY A 77 19.37 -5.12 -21.06
C GLY A 77 19.80 -6.58 -21.33
N VAL A 78 20.33 -7.23 -20.30
CA VAL A 78 20.78 -8.63 -20.29
C VAL A 78 20.15 -9.36 -19.11
N GLY A 79 19.33 -10.37 -19.42
CA GLY A 79 18.53 -11.12 -18.44
C GLY A 79 19.25 -12.34 -17.83
N ASP A 80 20.54 -12.22 -17.51
CA ASP A 80 21.40 -13.32 -17.01
C ASP A 80 21.46 -13.43 -15.47
N GLY A 81 20.82 -12.50 -14.74
CA GLY A 81 20.82 -12.41 -13.28
C GLY A 81 22.08 -11.82 -12.66
N VAL A 82 23.05 -11.38 -13.46
CA VAL A 82 24.36 -10.90 -12.99
C VAL A 82 24.69 -9.52 -13.55
N THR A 83 24.34 -9.25 -14.81
CA THR A 83 24.56 -7.97 -15.46
C THR A 83 23.63 -6.91 -14.85
N SER A 84 24.20 -5.78 -14.39
CA SER A 84 23.39 -4.65 -13.94
C SER A 84 22.67 -4.01 -15.12
N ASN A 85 21.34 -3.96 -15.02
CA ASN A 85 20.41 -3.41 -15.99
C ASN A 85 19.94 -1.99 -15.63
N THR A 86 20.50 -1.38 -14.58
CA THR A 86 20.11 -0.04 -14.10
C THR A 86 20.13 0.99 -15.23
N ALA A 87 21.19 0.99 -16.05
CA ALA A 87 21.32 1.88 -17.20
C ALA A 87 20.31 1.56 -18.32
N ALA A 88 19.98 0.28 -18.53
CA ALA A 88 19.01 -0.15 -19.54
C ALA A 88 17.59 0.28 -19.15
N PHE A 89 17.18 0.10 -17.88
CA PHE A 89 15.90 0.61 -17.37
C PHE A 89 15.81 2.13 -17.48
N ALA A 90 16.85 2.86 -17.07
CA ALA A 90 16.89 4.31 -17.17
C ALA A 90 16.75 4.79 -18.63
N ALA A 91 17.48 4.17 -19.57
CA ALA A 91 17.41 4.49 -20.99
C ALA A 91 16.02 4.16 -21.58
N ALA A 92 15.44 3.03 -21.20
CA ALA A 92 14.12 2.60 -21.64
C ALA A 92 13.03 3.59 -21.22
N VAL A 93 12.98 3.95 -19.93
CA VAL A 93 12.01 4.93 -19.42
C VAL A 93 12.21 6.29 -20.06
N ALA A 94 13.45 6.77 -20.17
CA ALA A 94 13.73 8.08 -20.77
C ALA A 94 13.28 8.17 -22.24
N SER A 95 13.46 7.09 -23.00
CA SER A 95 13.02 6.99 -24.40
C SER A 95 11.50 6.92 -24.52
N LEU A 96 10.87 6.00 -23.78
CA LEU A 96 9.42 5.79 -23.84
C LEU A 96 8.62 6.99 -23.30
N ARG A 97 9.17 7.75 -22.34
CA ARG A 97 8.60 9.02 -21.88
C ARG A 97 8.36 10.01 -23.02
N GLN A 98 9.21 10.03 -24.04
CA GLN A 98 9.07 10.99 -25.16
C GLN A 98 7.80 10.74 -25.98
N VAL A 99 7.31 9.50 -26.01
CA VAL A 99 6.14 9.08 -26.78
C VAL A 99 4.94 8.72 -25.91
N ALA A 100 5.07 8.79 -24.58
CA ALA A 100 4.00 8.43 -23.65
C ALA A 100 2.74 9.30 -23.84
N CYS A 101 2.90 10.53 -24.33
CA CYS A 101 1.80 11.44 -24.65
C CYS A 101 1.12 11.20 -26.01
N GLU A 102 1.59 10.20 -26.76
CA GLU A 102 1.07 9.79 -28.08
C GLU A 102 0.27 8.48 -27.99
N GLY A 103 -0.47 8.30 -26.88
CA GLY A 103 -1.29 7.09 -26.63
C GLY A 103 -0.65 6.10 -25.66
N GLY A 104 0.27 6.56 -24.80
CA GLY A 104 0.91 5.76 -23.77
C GLY A 104 2.03 4.87 -24.29
N ALA A 105 2.91 4.50 -23.37
CA ALA A 105 4.09 3.71 -23.65
C ALA A 105 4.20 2.49 -22.72
N MET A 106 4.73 1.39 -23.24
CA MET A 106 4.96 0.15 -22.50
C MET A 106 6.42 -0.28 -22.60
N LEU A 107 7.02 -0.56 -21.46
CA LEU A 107 8.26 -1.32 -21.35
C LEU A 107 7.94 -2.76 -21.00
N VAL A 108 8.33 -3.68 -21.89
CA VAL A 108 8.26 -5.12 -21.63
C VAL A 108 9.59 -5.59 -21.07
N VAL A 109 9.54 -6.29 -19.94
CA VAL A 109 10.65 -7.06 -19.37
C VAL A 109 10.45 -8.53 -19.77
N PRO A 110 11.23 -9.07 -20.72
CA PRO A 110 11.07 -10.45 -21.19
C PRO A 110 11.45 -11.49 -20.13
N ALA A 111 11.20 -12.77 -20.43
CA ALA A 111 11.71 -13.88 -19.63
C ALA A 111 13.23 -13.75 -19.40
N GLY A 112 13.69 -14.02 -18.18
CA GLY A 112 15.07 -13.82 -17.76
C GLY A 112 15.18 -13.19 -16.37
N GLN A 113 16.40 -13.08 -15.86
CA GLN A 113 16.69 -12.48 -14.56
C GLN A 113 17.41 -11.14 -14.74
N TRP A 114 16.81 -10.06 -14.26
CA TRP A 114 17.21 -8.69 -14.59
C TRP A 114 17.65 -7.97 -13.31
N LEU A 115 18.94 -8.11 -12.97
CA LEU A 115 19.55 -7.40 -11.83
C LEU A 115 19.54 -5.90 -12.10
N THR A 116 19.01 -5.10 -11.18
CA THR A 116 18.96 -3.64 -11.30
C THR A 116 18.94 -2.96 -9.94
N GLY A 117 19.53 -1.76 -9.89
CA GLY A 117 19.24 -0.78 -8.85
C GLY A 117 17.89 -0.09 -9.08
N PRO A 118 17.51 0.81 -8.15
CA PRO A 118 16.31 1.63 -8.22
C PRO A 118 16.11 2.38 -9.54
N PHE A 119 14.86 2.46 -10.01
CA PHE A 119 14.50 3.26 -11.18
C PHE A 119 13.10 3.88 -11.06
N ASN A 120 12.93 5.01 -11.76
CA ASN A 120 11.69 5.79 -11.71
C ASN A 120 10.80 5.50 -12.92
N LEU A 121 9.48 5.41 -12.70
CA LEU A 121 8.48 5.39 -13.75
C LEU A 121 8.08 6.80 -14.20
N THR A 122 7.25 6.88 -15.24
CA THR A 122 6.70 8.13 -15.78
C THR A 122 5.19 7.99 -16.04
N SER A 123 4.50 9.08 -16.37
CA SER A 123 3.06 9.08 -16.65
C SER A 123 2.72 8.37 -17.97
N HIS A 124 1.49 7.88 -18.10
CA HIS A 124 0.99 7.14 -19.28
C HIS A 124 1.87 5.93 -19.64
N PHE A 125 2.31 5.21 -18.62
CA PHE A 125 3.33 4.18 -18.74
C PHE A 125 2.81 2.83 -18.26
N THR A 126 3.25 1.76 -18.92
CA THR A 126 3.08 0.39 -18.45
C THR A 126 4.44 -0.29 -18.32
N LEU A 127 4.74 -0.77 -17.12
CA LEU A 127 5.79 -1.77 -16.91
C LEU A 127 5.14 -3.15 -16.99
N PHE A 128 5.45 -3.92 -18.04
CA PHE A 128 4.92 -5.26 -18.26
C PHE A 128 5.99 -6.33 -18.01
N LEU A 129 5.80 -7.21 -17.04
CA LEU A 129 6.69 -8.34 -16.78
C LEU A 129 6.13 -9.59 -17.47
N HIS A 130 6.89 -10.13 -18.42
CA HIS A 130 6.53 -11.37 -19.08
C HIS A 130 6.56 -12.55 -18.09
N ARG A 131 5.91 -13.65 -18.46
CA ARG A 131 6.12 -14.94 -17.80
C ARG A 131 7.60 -15.26 -17.71
N ASP A 132 8.03 -15.77 -16.57
CA ASP A 132 9.43 -16.11 -16.24
C ASP A 132 10.39 -14.90 -16.25
N ALA A 133 9.89 -13.67 -16.31
CA ALA A 133 10.67 -12.47 -16.04
C ALA A 133 10.84 -12.31 -14.52
N VAL A 134 12.07 -12.08 -14.07
CA VAL A 134 12.39 -11.79 -12.67
C VAL A 134 13.21 -10.52 -12.62
N ILE A 135 12.65 -9.42 -12.10
CA ILE A 135 13.45 -8.25 -11.72
C ILE A 135 14.11 -8.59 -10.38
N LEU A 136 15.45 -8.50 -10.32
CA LEU A 136 16.23 -8.71 -9.10
C LEU A 136 16.75 -7.36 -8.60
N ALA A 137 16.36 -6.97 -7.39
CA ALA A 137 16.90 -5.77 -6.76
C ALA A 137 18.37 -5.99 -6.37
N THR A 138 19.25 -5.06 -6.71
CA THR A 138 20.66 -5.14 -6.29
C THR A 138 20.82 -5.19 -4.77
N GLU A 139 21.69 -6.08 -4.29
CA GLU A 139 22.08 -6.17 -2.87
C GLU A 139 23.20 -5.18 -2.52
N ASP A 140 23.80 -4.52 -3.52
CA ASP A 140 24.76 -3.44 -3.28
C ASP A 140 24.03 -2.20 -2.79
N ILE A 141 24.10 -1.97 -1.48
CA ILE A 141 23.49 -0.81 -0.81
C ILE A 141 23.90 0.54 -1.41
N ASN A 142 25.08 0.62 -2.04
CA ASN A 142 25.58 1.85 -2.66
C ASN A 142 24.84 2.20 -3.97
N GLU A 143 24.16 1.24 -4.59
CA GLU A 143 23.30 1.49 -5.74
C GLU A 143 21.93 2.08 -5.35
N TRP A 144 21.63 2.22 -4.06
CA TRP A 144 20.37 2.77 -3.56
C TRP A 144 20.55 4.23 -3.10
N PRO A 145 20.15 5.23 -3.90
CA PRO A 145 20.23 6.63 -3.50
C PRO A 145 19.52 6.91 -2.19
N ILE A 146 20.08 7.81 -1.38
CA ILE A 146 19.40 8.35 -0.21
C ILE A 146 18.44 9.46 -0.66
N ILE A 147 17.18 9.34 -0.26
CA ILE A 147 16.12 10.32 -0.49
C ILE A 147 15.56 10.82 0.84
N ASP A 148 14.86 11.95 0.77
CA ASP A 148 14.19 12.51 1.93
C ASP A 148 13.12 11.55 2.50
N PRO A 149 12.89 11.61 3.83
CA PRO A 149 11.75 10.91 4.42
C PRO A 149 10.43 11.44 3.89
N LEU A 150 9.35 10.68 4.12
CA LEU A 150 8.01 11.15 3.76
C LEU A 150 7.69 12.42 4.56
N PRO A 151 7.11 13.46 3.92
CA PRO A 151 6.71 14.68 4.63
C PRO A 151 5.78 14.42 5.82
N SER A 152 4.93 13.39 5.73
CA SER A 152 4.01 13.01 6.79
C SER A 152 4.65 12.17 7.91
N TYR A 153 5.96 11.90 7.88
CA TYR A 153 6.66 11.07 8.88
C TYR A 153 7.77 11.84 9.63
N GLY A 154 8.26 12.94 9.08
CA GLY A 154 9.35 13.75 9.67
C GLY A 154 10.74 13.12 9.64
N ARG A 155 10.82 11.80 9.60
CA ARG A 155 12.06 11.00 9.56
C ARG A 155 11.82 9.66 8.87
N GLY A 156 12.91 8.93 8.64
CA GLY A 156 12.84 7.54 8.24
C GLY A 156 12.11 6.65 9.27
N ARG A 157 11.39 5.64 8.76
CA ARG A 157 10.58 4.71 9.55
C ARG A 157 11.39 3.76 10.43
N ASP A 158 12.54 3.29 9.97
CA ASP A 158 13.43 2.43 10.75
C ASP A 158 14.38 3.29 11.61
N LEU A 159 14.92 4.36 11.03
CA LEU A 159 16.01 5.16 11.58
C LEU A 159 15.81 6.67 11.33
N PRO A 160 16.34 7.56 12.19
CA PRO A 160 16.31 8.99 11.96
C PRO A 160 17.05 9.37 10.67
N GLY A 161 16.66 10.49 10.05
CA GLY A 161 17.28 10.98 8.81
C GLY A 161 16.57 10.51 7.55
N GLY A 162 17.34 10.39 6.46
CA GLY A 162 16.86 9.97 5.15
C GLY A 162 16.51 8.48 5.07
N ARG A 163 16.17 8.04 3.86
CA ARG A 163 15.89 6.63 3.54
C ARG A 163 16.55 6.25 2.23
N TYR A 164 16.91 4.98 2.11
CA TYR A 164 17.23 4.41 0.81
C TYR A 164 16.01 4.52 -0.11
N SER A 165 16.22 4.82 -1.39
CA SER A 165 15.16 4.89 -2.39
C SER A 165 14.44 3.55 -2.57
N ASN A 166 13.39 3.49 -3.37
CA ASN A 166 12.61 2.26 -3.57
C ASN A 166 12.98 1.63 -4.92
N LEU A 167 12.90 0.31 -5.05
CA LEU A 167 13.30 -0.38 -6.29
C LEU A 167 12.56 0.18 -7.51
N ILE A 168 11.24 0.29 -7.41
CA ILE A 168 10.39 0.93 -8.42
C ILE A 168 9.69 2.10 -7.76
N MET A 169 9.99 3.32 -8.21
CA MET A 169 9.35 4.51 -7.67
C MET A 169 8.75 5.43 -8.74
N GLY A 170 7.87 6.33 -8.30
CA GLY A 170 7.25 7.32 -9.17
C GLY A 170 6.74 8.49 -8.33
N TYR A 171 6.82 9.70 -8.89
CA TYR A 171 6.36 10.91 -8.22
C TYR A 171 5.51 11.75 -9.17
N ASN A 172 4.32 12.17 -8.72
CA ASN A 172 3.40 13.01 -9.47
C ASN A 172 3.03 12.41 -10.84
N LEU A 173 2.72 11.11 -10.85
CA LEU A 173 2.39 10.37 -12.06
C LEU A 173 0.87 10.27 -12.26
N THR A 174 0.45 10.18 -13.51
CA THR A 174 -0.91 9.81 -13.87
C THR A 174 -0.89 8.62 -14.82
N ASP A 175 -1.86 7.72 -14.70
CA ASP A 175 -2.05 6.60 -15.64
C ASP A 175 -0.80 5.70 -15.69
N VAL A 176 -0.57 4.98 -14.59
CA VAL A 176 0.58 4.09 -14.40
C VAL A 176 0.10 2.67 -14.16
N VAL A 177 0.62 1.74 -14.96
CA VAL A 177 0.31 0.31 -14.87
C VAL A 177 1.59 -0.48 -14.60
N ILE A 178 1.59 -1.30 -13.55
CA ILE A 178 2.64 -2.27 -13.26
C ILE A 178 1.99 -3.64 -13.27
N THR A 179 2.20 -4.41 -14.34
CA THR A 179 1.47 -5.66 -14.57
C THR A 179 2.31 -6.72 -15.26
N GLY A 180 1.81 -7.94 -15.42
CA GLY A 180 2.50 -8.96 -16.19
C GLY A 180 1.67 -10.21 -16.49
N ASP A 181 2.32 -11.22 -17.07
CA ASP A 181 1.83 -12.62 -17.11
C ASP A 181 2.41 -13.37 -15.90
N ASN A 182 2.13 -12.84 -14.70
CA ASN A 182 2.66 -13.31 -13.42
C ASN A 182 4.20 -13.34 -13.34
N GLY A 183 4.87 -12.34 -13.92
CA GLY A 183 6.30 -12.13 -13.69
C GLY A 183 6.61 -11.70 -12.26
N THR A 184 7.87 -11.81 -11.87
CA THR A 184 8.34 -11.65 -10.50
C THR A 184 9.14 -10.37 -10.30
N ILE A 185 8.89 -9.65 -9.21
CA ILE A 185 9.78 -8.62 -8.69
C ILE A 185 10.33 -9.12 -7.35
N ASN A 186 11.62 -9.42 -7.31
CA ASN A 186 12.30 -9.94 -6.13
C ASN A 186 13.22 -8.86 -5.54
N GLY A 187 12.91 -8.46 -4.30
CA GLY A 187 13.63 -7.43 -3.56
C GLY A 187 14.97 -7.87 -2.97
N GLN A 188 15.31 -9.17 -3.04
CA GLN A 188 16.50 -9.78 -2.43
C GLN A 188 16.71 -9.31 -0.97
N GLY A 189 15.61 -9.25 -0.21
CA GLY A 189 15.51 -8.57 1.08
C GLY A 189 16.37 -9.14 2.20
N LYS A 190 16.91 -10.37 2.07
CA LYS A 190 17.64 -11.04 3.14
C LYS A 190 18.78 -10.18 3.69
N THR A 191 19.60 -9.60 2.82
CA THR A 191 20.72 -8.74 3.20
C THR A 191 20.24 -7.52 4.00
N TRP A 192 19.11 -6.93 3.60
CA TRP A 192 18.48 -5.82 4.32
C TRP A 192 17.96 -6.20 5.70
N TRP A 193 17.37 -7.39 5.83
CA TRP A 193 16.85 -7.88 7.10
C TRP A 193 17.96 -8.26 8.08
N ASP A 194 19.05 -8.84 7.58
CA ASP A 194 20.24 -9.14 8.37
C ASP A 194 20.83 -7.83 8.94
N MET A 195 20.99 -6.79 8.10
CA MET A 195 21.44 -5.46 8.54
C MET A 195 20.47 -4.82 9.54
N PHE A 196 19.15 -4.94 9.34
CA PHE A 196 18.15 -4.42 10.28
C PHE A 196 18.28 -5.08 11.66
N HIS A 197 18.35 -6.40 11.72
CA HIS A 197 18.52 -7.13 12.97
C HIS A 197 19.89 -6.88 13.63
N GLY A 198 20.94 -6.75 12.82
CA GLY A 198 22.29 -6.40 13.25
C GLY A 198 22.45 -4.94 13.69
N LYS A 199 21.47 -4.07 13.39
CA LYS A 199 21.54 -2.61 13.56
C LYS A 199 22.70 -1.98 12.79
N GLU A 200 22.92 -2.47 11.56
CA GLU A 200 24.00 -2.07 10.65
C GLU A 200 23.52 -1.11 9.56
N LEU A 201 22.26 -0.70 9.60
CA LEU A 201 21.70 0.28 8.68
C LEU A 201 22.11 1.71 9.09
N ASP A 202 22.52 2.51 8.10
CA ASP A 202 22.72 3.96 8.29
C ASP A 202 21.43 4.77 8.11
N TYR A 203 20.49 4.26 7.31
CA TYR A 203 19.24 4.92 6.93
C TYR A 203 18.07 3.92 6.87
N THR A 204 16.85 4.43 6.79
CA THR A 204 15.66 3.59 6.64
C THR A 204 15.68 2.82 5.32
N ARG A 205 15.29 1.54 5.36
CA ARG A 205 15.26 0.65 4.19
C ARG A 205 14.30 1.17 3.12
N GLY A 206 14.63 0.89 1.86
CA GLY A 206 13.76 1.12 0.73
C GLY A 206 12.60 0.12 0.66
N TYR A 207 11.60 0.44 -0.16
CA TYR A 207 10.46 -0.42 -0.46
C TYR A 207 10.57 -1.06 -1.83
N LEU A 208 9.72 -2.03 -2.13
CA LEU A 208 9.68 -2.65 -3.45
C LEU A 208 9.05 -1.73 -4.50
N ILE A 209 7.84 -1.23 -4.22
CA ILE A 209 7.10 -0.31 -5.10
C ILE A 209 6.57 0.86 -4.30
N GLU A 210 6.89 2.09 -4.69
CA GLU A 210 6.32 3.31 -4.11
C GLU A 210 5.89 4.33 -5.17
N LEU A 211 4.62 4.71 -5.16
CA LEU A 211 4.07 5.73 -6.05
C LEU A 211 3.55 6.88 -5.21
N MET A 212 4.21 8.04 -5.32
CA MET A 212 3.94 9.23 -4.52
C MET A 212 3.14 10.25 -5.34
N TYR A 213 2.15 10.90 -4.73
CA TYR A 213 1.37 11.99 -5.35
C TYR A 213 0.76 11.63 -6.70
N SER A 214 0.37 10.37 -6.89
CA SER A 214 0.03 9.84 -8.21
C SER A 214 -1.46 9.49 -8.32
N SER A 215 -1.97 9.37 -9.54
CA SER A 215 -3.38 9.03 -9.81
C SER A 215 -3.54 8.01 -10.93
N GLN A 216 -4.66 7.28 -10.95
CA GLN A 216 -4.96 6.24 -11.94
C GLN A 216 -3.85 5.18 -11.98
N ILE A 217 -3.72 4.46 -10.87
CA ILE A 217 -2.66 3.46 -10.66
C ILE A 217 -3.27 2.06 -10.74
N LEU A 218 -2.66 1.18 -11.52
CA LEU A 218 -2.98 -0.25 -11.54
C LEU A 218 -1.72 -1.07 -11.26
N ILE A 219 -1.77 -1.91 -10.23
CA ILE A 219 -0.76 -2.93 -9.95
C ILE A 219 -1.45 -4.29 -9.99
N SER A 220 -1.10 -5.16 -10.95
CA SER A 220 -1.86 -6.41 -11.14
C SER A 220 -1.08 -7.58 -11.70
N ASN A 221 -1.51 -8.81 -11.41
CA ASN A 221 -1.00 -10.04 -12.04
C ASN A 221 0.53 -10.19 -11.96
N LEU A 222 1.07 -10.06 -10.74
CA LEU A 222 2.51 -10.12 -10.46
C LEU A 222 2.77 -10.96 -9.20
N THR A 223 3.98 -11.50 -9.12
CA THR A 223 4.52 -12.07 -7.88
C THR A 223 5.57 -11.13 -7.30
N LEU A 224 5.40 -10.69 -6.05
CA LEU A 224 6.34 -9.86 -5.31
C LEU A 224 7.01 -10.73 -4.24
N VAL A 225 8.35 -10.72 -4.20
CA VAL A 225 9.12 -11.62 -3.32
C VAL A 225 10.17 -10.83 -2.56
N ASP A 226 10.36 -11.15 -1.29
CA ASP A 226 11.49 -10.74 -0.46
C ASP A 226 11.80 -9.23 -0.53
N SER A 227 10.79 -8.37 -0.33
CA SER A 227 11.02 -6.93 -0.24
C SER A 227 12.01 -6.57 0.89
N PRO A 228 12.91 -5.57 0.72
CA PRO A 228 13.76 -5.07 1.81
C PRO A 228 12.96 -4.62 3.05
N SER A 229 11.77 -4.07 2.82
CA SER A 229 10.79 -3.65 3.82
C SER A 229 9.38 -3.76 3.20
N TRP A 230 8.57 -2.70 3.17
CA TRP A 230 7.20 -2.75 2.62
C TRP A 230 7.18 -3.13 1.13
N ASN A 231 6.13 -3.85 0.68
CA ASN A 231 6.03 -4.30 -0.71
C ASN A 231 5.39 -3.24 -1.61
N VAL A 232 4.12 -2.89 -1.37
CA VAL A 232 3.37 -1.96 -2.22
C VAL A 232 2.95 -0.75 -1.39
N HIS A 233 3.49 0.43 -1.69
CA HIS A 233 3.27 1.66 -0.93
C HIS A 233 2.83 2.83 -1.83
N PRO A 234 1.55 2.89 -2.25
CA PRO A 234 0.99 4.12 -2.78
C PRO A 234 0.85 5.14 -1.63
N VAL A 235 1.35 6.36 -1.84
CA VAL A 235 1.29 7.43 -0.84
C VAL A 235 0.85 8.76 -1.45
N TYR A 236 -0.04 9.49 -0.77
CA TYR A 236 -0.68 10.73 -1.27
C TYR A 236 -1.36 10.55 -2.64
N SER A 237 -1.86 9.34 -2.91
CA SER A 237 -2.29 8.93 -4.24
C SER A 237 -3.80 8.70 -4.31
N SER A 238 -4.35 8.71 -5.53
CA SER A 238 -5.79 8.52 -5.77
C SER A 238 -6.07 7.53 -6.90
N ASP A 239 -7.26 6.92 -6.90
CA ASP A 239 -7.70 5.98 -7.93
C ASP A 239 -6.70 4.83 -8.10
N VAL A 240 -6.49 4.08 -7.00
CA VAL A 240 -5.48 3.02 -6.92
C VAL A 240 -6.16 1.67 -6.94
N ILE A 241 -5.78 0.81 -7.89
CA ILE A 241 -6.25 -0.56 -8.00
C ILE A 241 -5.07 -1.50 -7.82
N VAL A 242 -5.15 -2.40 -6.85
CA VAL A 242 -4.21 -3.52 -6.68
C VAL A 242 -5.01 -4.81 -6.80
N SER A 243 -4.73 -5.62 -7.82
CA SER A 243 -5.57 -6.78 -8.16
C SER A 243 -4.78 -8.01 -8.59
N GLY A 244 -5.08 -9.18 -8.04
CA GLY A 244 -4.52 -10.44 -8.55
C GLY A 244 -3.03 -10.62 -8.29
N ILE A 245 -2.45 -9.92 -7.30
CA ILE A 245 -1.03 -10.07 -6.97
C ILE A 245 -0.79 -11.12 -5.89
N THR A 246 0.37 -11.76 -5.97
CA THR A 246 0.91 -12.65 -4.94
C THR A 246 2.09 -11.99 -4.26
N ILE A 247 2.08 -11.87 -2.94
CA ILE A 247 3.19 -11.33 -2.14
C ILE A 247 3.73 -12.45 -1.24
N LEU A 248 5.03 -12.69 -1.30
CA LEU A 248 5.71 -13.73 -0.54
C LEU A 248 6.95 -13.16 0.16
N ALA A 249 6.88 -13.09 1.49
CA ALA A 249 8.05 -12.85 2.33
C ALA A 249 8.13 -13.94 3.42
N PRO A 250 9.34 -14.31 3.88
CA PRO A 250 9.50 -15.16 5.05
C PRO A 250 8.76 -14.56 6.25
N VAL A 251 8.02 -15.38 7.00
CA VAL A 251 7.17 -14.91 8.12
C VAL A 251 7.95 -14.32 9.30
N ASN A 252 9.28 -14.40 9.28
CA ASN A 252 10.19 -13.78 10.25
C ASN A 252 10.94 -12.56 9.68
N SER A 253 10.61 -12.13 8.45
CA SER A 253 11.21 -10.93 7.85
C SER A 253 10.64 -9.66 8.50
N PRO A 254 11.47 -8.67 8.88
CA PRO A 254 11.03 -7.49 9.59
C PRO A 254 10.37 -6.48 8.65
N ASN A 255 9.15 -6.05 8.98
CA ASN A 255 8.43 -4.94 8.32
C ASN A 255 8.25 -5.17 6.82
N THR A 256 7.85 -6.38 6.44
CA THR A 256 7.53 -6.76 5.06
C THR A 256 6.05 -6.66 4.75
N ASP A 257 5.41 -5.61 5.27
CA ASP A 257 3.99 -5.31 5.07
C ASP A 257 3.61 -5.48 3.58
N GLY A 258 2.44 -6.06 3.32
CA GLY A 258 1.98 -6.33 1.95
C GLY A 258 1.60 -5.04 1.21
N ILE A 259 0.36 -4.59 1.36
CA ILE A 259 -0.14 -3.39 0.66
C ILE A 259 -0.42 -2.28 1.68
N ASN A 260 0.15 -1.11 1.43
CA ASN A 260 0.18 0.02 2.35
C ASN A 260 -0.42 1.29 1.72
N PRO A 261 -1.75 1.45 1.63
CA PRO A 261 -2.32 2.75 1.27
C PRO A 261 -2.03 3.78 2.36
N ASP A 262 -1.19 4.76 2.06
CA ASP A 262 -0.84 5.85 2.98
C ASP A 262 -1.36 7.19 2.46
N SER A 263 -2.26 7.83 3.21
CA SER A 263 -2.85 9.11 2.80
C SER A 263 -3.48 9.05 1.40
N CYS A 264 -4.11 7.91 1.07
CA CYS A 264 -4.64 7.63 -0.27
C CYS A 264 -6.16 7.75 -0.33
N SER A 265 -6.70 8.10 -1.49
CA SER A 265 -8.16 8.17 -1.70
C SER A 265 -8.62 7.25 -2.82
N ASN A 266 -9.80 6.64 -2.66
CA ASN A 266 -10.44 5.83 -3.70
C ASN A 266 -9.55 4.64 -4.13
N VAL A 267 -9.42 3.66 -3.23
CA VAL A 267 -8.51 2.50 -3.38
C VAL A 267 -9.31 1.20 -3.45
N ARG A 268 -8.97 0.32 -4.39
CA ARG A 268 -9.52 -1.04 -4.50
C ARG A 268 -8.38 -2.05 -4.41
N ILE A 269 -8.46 -2.95 -3.44
CA ILE A 269 -7.54 -4.08 -3.25
C ILE A 269 -8.36 -5.36 -3.38
N GLU A 270 -8.06 -6.19 -4.38
CA GLU A 270 -8.83 -7.41 -4.59
C GLU A 270 -8.03 -8.59 -5.13
N ASP A 271 -8.52 -9.81 -4.88
CA ASP A 271 -7.98 -11.05 -5.44
C ASP A 271 -6.49 -11.27 -5.11
N CYS A 272 -6.06 -10.83 -3.92
CA CYS A 272 -4.66 -10.88 -3.51
C CYS A 272 -4.38 -12.08 -2.60
N TYR A 273 -3.18 -12.66 -2.75
CA TYR A 273 -2.63 -13.67 -1.84
C TYR A 273 -1.35 -13.14 -1.20
N ILE A 274 -1.32 -13.03 0.14
CA ILE A 274 -0.23 -12.37 0.86
C ILE A 274 0.31 -13.29 1.97
N VAL A 275 1.60 -13.57 1.92
CA VAL A 275 2.39 -14.11 3.03
C VAL A 275 3.39 -13.04 3.42
N SER A 276 3.29 -12.54 4.65
CA SER A 276 4.11 -11.43 5.14
C SER A 276 4.72 -11.76 6.51
N GLY A 277 5.88 -11.16 6.79
CA GLY A 277 6.45 -11.12 8.14
C GLY A 277 5.84 -10.02 9.03
N ASP A 278 5.02 -9.15 8.45
CA ASP A 278 4.26 -8.10 9.15
C ASP A 278 2.81 -8.02 8.58
N ASP A 279 2.15 -6.87 8.63
CA ASP A 279 0.75 -6.70 8.25
C ASP A 279 0.49 -7.06 6.75
N CYS A 280 -0.55 -7.85 6.44
CA CYS A 280 -0.90 -8.13 5.04
C CYS A 280 -1.41 -6.88 4.32
N ILE A 281 -2.33 -6.15 4.94
CA ILE A 281 -2.78 -4.83 4.52
C ILE A 281 -2.57 -3.85 5.67
N ALA A 282 -1.87 -2.74 5.45
CA ALA A 282 -1.64 -1.72 6.47
C ALA A 282 -2.04 -0.34 5.95
N ILE A 283 -3.22 0.13 6.37
CA ILE A 283 -3.72 1.46 5.99
C ILE A 283 -3.12 2.50 6.93
N LYS A 284 -2.52 3.53 6.36
CA LYS A 284 -1.77 4.58 7.08
C LYS A 284 -2.17 5.97 6.58
N SER A 285 -1.75 7.01 7.29
CA SER A 285 -1.91 8.41 6.89
C SER A 285 -0.92 9.34 7.62
N GLY A 286 0.34 8.92 7.75
CA GLY A 286 1.36 9.72 8.43
C GLY A 286 1.40 9.62 9.96
N TRP A 287 2.43 10.22 10.55
CA TRP A 287 2.87 9.98 11.92
C TRP A 287 2.95 11.28 12.73
N ASP A 288 2.17 11.34 13.81
CA ASP A 288 2.07 12.41 14.79
C ASP A 288 1.95 13.81 14.15
N GLU A 289 2.66 14.82 14.64
CA GLU A 289 2.60 16.19 14.18
C GLU A 289 2.91 16.34 12.68
N TYR A 290 3.72 15.46 12.12
CA TYR A 290 4.05 15.47 10.69
C TYR A 290 2.86 15.02 9.84
N GLY A 291 2.17 13.95 10.26
CA GLY A 291 0.93 13.51 9.62
C GLY A 291 -0.20 14.54 9.80
N ASN A 292 -0.33 15.10 11.01
CA ASN A 292 -1.29 16.16 11.30
C ASN A 292 -1.04 17.42 10.45
N ALA A 293 0.22 17.78 10.18
CA ALA A 293 0.57 18.93 9.35
C ALA A 293 0.25 18.71 7.86
N VAL A 294 0.44 17.50 7.34
CA VAL A 294 0.04 17.14 5.98
C VAL A 294 -1.48 17.05 5.85
N ASN A 295 -2.16 16.52 6.88
CA ASN A 295 -3.62 16.48 7.00
C ASN A 295 -4.32 15.84 5.78
N MET A 296 -3.77 14.70 5.31
CA MET A 296 -4.34 13.93 4.21
C MET A 296 -4.79 12.56 4.72
N PRO A 297 -6.10 12.27 4.75
CA PRO A 297 -6.58 10.98 5.22
C PRO A 297 -6.37 9.87 4.18
N SER A 298 -6.32 8.63 4.67
CA SER A 298 -6.62 7.46 3.85
C SER A 298 -8.12 7.19 3.86
N GLN A 299 -8.78 7.26 2.70
CA GLN A 299 -10.24 7.18 2.63
C GLN A 299 -10.82 6.52 1.38
N HIS A 300 -12.04 5.99 1.51
CA HIS A 300 -12.75 5.27 0.45
C HIS A 300 -11.93 4.07 -0.06
N ILE A 301 -11.71 3.11 0.84
CA ILE A 301 -10.86 1.94 0.58
C ILE A 301 -11.73 0.68 0.59
N LEU A 302 -11.76 -0.04 -0.53
CA LEU A 302 -12.39 -1.36 -0.67
C LEU A 302 -11.32 -2.45 -0.64
N ILE A 303 -11.48 -3.44 0.23
CA ILE A 303 -10.66 -4.65 0.30
C ILE A 303 -11.58 -5.85 0.13
N ARG A 304 -11.33 -6.72 -0.86
CA ARG A 304 -12.13 -7.94 -1.01
C ARG A 304 -11.41 -9.14 -1.59
N ARG A 305 -11.89 -10.35 -1.28
CA ARG A 305 -11.31 -11.60 -1.80
C ARG A 305 -9.79 -11.69 -1.53
N LEU A 306 -9.43 -11.46 -0.28
CA LEU A 306 -8.04 -11.49 0.20
C LEU A 306 -7.75 -12.81 0.91
N THR A 307 -6.62 -13.45 0.59
CA THR A 307 -6.04 -14.52 1.41
C THR A 307 -4.76 -14.02 2.10
N CYS A 308 -4.67 -14.16 3.41
CA CYS A 308 -3.54 -13.66 4.20
C CYS A 308 -2.95 -14.71 5.15
N ILE A 309 -1.61 -14.68 5.26
CA ILE A 309 -0.81 -15.39 6.27
C ILE A 309 0.19 -14.40 6.87
N SER A 310 -0.01 -14.01 8.14
CA SER A 310 0.88 -13.11 8.89
C SER A 310 1.00 -13.56 10.35
N PRO A 311 1.83 -14.56 10.66
CA PRO A 311 1.86 -15.20 11.99
C PRO A 311 2.24 -14.27 13.15
N THR A 312 2.88 -13.14 12.83
CA THR A 312 3.45 -12.17 13.77
C THR A 312 2.74 -10.82 13.75
N SER A 313 1.73 -10.61 12.89
CA SER A 313 1.05 -9.32 12.75
C SER A 313 -0.41 -9.43 12.30
N ALA A 314 -0.96 -8.42 11.60
CA ALA A 314 -2.39 -8.36 11.26
C ALA A 314 -2.73 -8.76 9.82
N VAL A 315 -3.96 -9.24 9.63
CA VAL A 315 -4.56 -9.39 8.30
C VAL A 315 -4.88 -8.02 7.71
N ILE A 316 -5.58 -7.18 8.48
CA ILE A 316 -5.83 -5.78 8.14
C ILE A 316 -5.46 -4.93 9.35
N ALA A 317 -4.43 -4.11 9.19
CA ALA A 317 -4.03 -3.10 10.16
C ALA A 317 -4.48 -1.70 9.73
N LEU A 318 -4.99 -0.95 10.70
CA LEU A 318 -5.32 0.47 10.61
C LEU A 318 -4.37 1.20 11.56
N GLY A 319 -3.40 1.92 11.00
CA GLY A 319 -2.30 2.56 11.72
C GLY A 319 -1.03 1.70 11.87
N SER A 320 -0.10 2.03 12.76
CA SER A 320 -0.24 3.05 13.80
C SER A 320 -0.09 4.48 13.32
N GLU A 321 0.49 4.68 12.15
CA GLU A 321 0.69 5.97 11.52
C GLU A 321 -0.65 6.41 10.88
N MET A 322 -1.54 7.04 11.66
CA MET A 322 -2.91 7.41 11.23
C MET A 322 -3.24 8.89 11.47
N SER A 323 -2.22 9.75 11.52
CA SER A 323 -2.33 11.14 11.95
C SER A 323 -2.98 12.09 10.92
N GLY A 324 -3.11 11.68 9.66
CA GLY A 324 -3.95 12.34 8.66
C GLY A 324 -5.41 11.89 8.70
N GLY A 325 -5.72 10.84 9.47
CA GLY A 325 -7.02 10.20 9.55
C GLY A 325 -7.17 8.97 8.64
N ILE A 326 -8.01 8.03 9.05
CA ILE A 326 -8.45 6.88 8.25
C ILE A 326 -9.98 6.82 8.31
N GLN A 327 -10.63 6.80 7.15
CA GLN A 327 -12.10 6.80 7.08
C GLN A 327 -12.67 5.97 5.92
N ASP A 328 -13.85 5.37 6.11
CA ASP A 328 -14.59 4.66 5.05
C ASP A 328 -13.75 3.54 4.42
N VAL A 329 -13.40 2.57 5.27
CA VAL A 329 -12.71 1.34 4.87
C VAL A 329 -13.72 0.20 4.89
N ARG A 330 -13.91 -0.45 3.75
CA ARG A 330 -14.87 -1.54 3.55
C ARG A 330 -14.10 -2.80 3.20
N ALA A 331 -14.13 -3.80 4.09
CA ALA A 331 -13.48 -5.09 3.88
C ALA A 331 -14.51 -6.22 3.82
N GLU A 332 -14.44 -7.05 2.78
CA GLU A 332 -15.33 -8.21 2.63
C GLU A 332 -14.66 -9.44 2.03
N ASP A 333 -15.21 -10.62 2.27
CA ASP A 333 -14.72 -11.89 1.71
C ASP A 333 -13.22 -12.11 1.99
N ILE A 334 -12.85 -12.11 3.26
CA ILE A 334 -11.46 -12.24 3.71
C ILE A 334 -11.24 -13.65 4.27
N THR A 335 -10.19 -14.33 3.80
CA THR A 335 -9.71 -15.58 4.38
C THR A 335 -8.34 -15.35 4.99
N ALA A 336 -8.14 -15.72 6.25
CA ALA A 336 -6.81 -15.68 6.84
C ALA A 336 -6.47 -16.95 7.59
N ILE A 337 -5.21 -17.34 7.49
CA ILE A 337 -4.69 -18.59 8.03
C ILE A 337 -3.42 -18.27 8.81
N ASN A 338 -3.27 -18.83 10.01
CA ASN A 338 -2.06 -18.72 10.82
C ASN A 338 -1.57 -17.27 10.95
N SER A 339 -2.43 -16.39 11.47
CA SER A 339 -2.13 -14.96 11.61
C SER A 339 -2.21 -14.50 13.07
N GLU A 340 -1.49 -13.45 13.47
CA GLU A 340 -1.55 -13.01 14.87
C GLU A 340 -2.91 -12.37 15.16
N SER A 341 -3.37 -11.48 14.29
CA SER A 341 -4.68 -10.83 14.44
C SER A 341 -5.45 -10.69 13.13
N GLY A 342 -6.78 -10.72 13.21
CA GLY A 342 -7.67 -10.41 12.09
C GLY A 342 -7.63 -8.92 11.75
N VAL A 343 -8.54 -8.14 12.36
CA VAL A 343 -8.57 -6.68 12.19
C VAL A 343 -7.90 -6.01 13.37
N ARG A 344 -6.90 -5.17 13.10
CA ARG A 344 -6.05 -4.53 14.10
C ARG A 344 -6.08 -3.01 13.98
N ILE A 345 -6.55 -2.30 15.00
CA ILE A 345 -6.48 -0.83 15.09
C ILE A 345 -5.38 -0.44 16.08
N LYS A 346 -4.41 0.35 15.63
CA LYS A 346 -3.26 0.80 16.41
C LYS A 346 -3.25 2.32 16.44
N THR A 347 -3.24 2.92 17.63
CA THR A 347 -3.05 4.36 17.79
C THR A 347 -2.46 4.70 19.16
N ALA A 348 -2.11 5.96 19.38
CA ALA A 348 -1.58 6.51 20.61
C ALA A 348 -1.92 8.00 20.76
N ILE A 349 -1.90 8.50 22.00
CA ILE A 349 -1.85 9.94 22.28
C ILE A 349 -0.65 10.53 21.51
N GLY A 350 -0.84 11.66 20.83
CA GLY A 350 0.15 12.22 19.89
C GLY A 350 -0.27 12.08 18.44
N ARG A 351 -1.00 11.01 18.11
CA ARG A 351 -1.44 10.76 16.74
C ARG A 351 -2.46 11.78 16.27
N GLY A 352 -3.41 12.15 17.13
CA GLY A 352 -4.54 13.00 16.76
C GLY A 352 -5.48 12.33 15.75
N ALA A 353 -6.19 13.16 14.98
CA ALA A 353 -7.11 12.76 13.92
C ALA A 353 -8.07 11.61 14.32
N TYR A 354 -8.27 10.62 13.45
CA TYR A 354 -9.30 9.61 13.62
C TYR A 354 -9.04 8.29 12.88
N VAL A 355 -9.63 7.21 13.37
CA VAL A 355 -9.96 6.00 12.62
C VAL A 355 -11.46 5.80 12.73
N LYS A 356 -12.22 5.99 11.65
CA LYS A 356 -13.68 5.94 11.71
C LYS A 356 -14.34 5.34 10.48
N ASP A 357 -15.60 4.94 10.63
CA ASP A 357 -16.40 4.38 9.54
C ASP A 357 -15.68 3.17 8.90
N ILE A 358 -15.35 2.19 9.75
CA ILE A 358 -14.67 0.96 9.35
C ILE A 358 -15.71 -0.15 9.31
N PHE A 359 -15.87 -0.78 8.15
CA PHE A 359 -16.90 -1.77 7.91
C PHE A 359 -16.28 -3.06 7.42
N VAL A 360 -16.48 -4.14 8.16
CA VAL A 360 -15.91 -5.45 7.86
C VAL A 360 -17.02 -6.48 7.86
N ARG A 361 -17.11 -7.28 6.79
CA ARG A 361 -18.04 -8.40 6.72
C ARG A 361 -17.43 -9.65 6.11
N GLY A 362 -17.94 -10.83 6.44
CA GLY A 362 -17.59 -12.06 5.71
C GLY A 362 -16.11 -12.43 5.85
N MET A 363 -15.67 -12.66 7.09
CA MET A 363 -14.31 -13.14 7.35
C MET A 363 -14.32 -14.60 7.80
N ASN A 364 -13.44 -15.40 7.21
CA ASN A 364 -13.14 -16.77 7.65
C ASN A 364 -11.69 -16.83 8.16
N LEU A 365 -11.53 -17.13 9.44
CA LEU A 365 -10.30 -16.91 10.18
C LEU A 365 -9.83 -18.19 10.85
N TYR A 366 -8.68 -18.72 10.46
CA TYR A 366 -8.20 -20.02 10.92
C TYR A 366 -6.86 -19.91 11.63
N THR A 367 -6.78 -20.41 12.86
CA THR A 367 -5.53 -20.44 13.65
C THR A 367 -4.98 -19.03 13.87
N MET A 368 -5.49 -18.33 14.89
CA MET A 368 -4.99 -16.99 15.20
C MET A 368 -5.03 -16.64 16.68
N LYS A 369 -4.33 -15.58 17.07
CA LYS A 369 -4.29 -15.17 18.47
C LYS A 369 -5.48 -14.28 18.84
N TRP A 370 -5.79 -13.29 18.02
CA TRP A 370 -6.92 -12.35 18.24
C TRP A 370 -7.78 -12.18 16.99
N VAL A 371 -9.09 -12.38 17.10
CA VAL A 371 -9.99 -12.05 15.97
C VAL A 371 -10.01 -10.54 15.75
N PHE A 372 -10.25 -9.79 16.82
CA PHE A 372 -10.22 -8.33 16.82
C PHE A 372 -9.20 -7.79 17.82
N TRP A 373 -8.37 -6.84 17.41
CA TRP A 373 -7.43 -6.19 18.29
C TRP A 373 -7.44 -4.67 18.11
N MET A 374 -7.71 -3.93 19.18
CA MET A 374 -7.55 -2.49 19.21
C MET A 374 -6.63 -2.10 20.36
N THR A 375 -5.76 -1.13 20.14
CA THR A 375 -4.94 -0.53 21.20
C THR A 375 -4.77 0.97 20.96
N GLY A 376 -5.15 1.76 21.96
CA GLY A 376 -4.82 3.18 22.07
C GLY A 376 -3.46 3.45 22.73
N GLY A 377 -2.73 2.42 23.15
CA GLY A 377 -1.44 2.54 23.85
C GLY A 377 -0.24 2.21 22.97
N TYR A 378 -0.30 2.42 21.66
CA TYR A 378 0.77 2.04 20.74
C TYR A 378 1.95 3.04 20.79
N GLY A 379 2.78 2.93 21.83
CA GLY A 379 3.79 3.94 22.24
C GLY A 379 5.02 4.12 21.34
N GLN A 380 4.87 4.05 20.00
CA GLN A 380 5.90 4.48 19.06
C GLN A 380 5.64 5.91 18.60
N HIS A 381 6.64 6.78 18.64
CA HIS A 381 6.60 8.16 18.14
C HIS A 381 7.84 8.42 17.28
N PRO A 382 7.81 9.33 16.28
CA PRO A 382 8.97 9.62 15.46
C PRO A 382 10.06 10.28 16.30
N ASP A 383 9.65 11.13 17.24
CA ASP A 383 10.50 11.82 18.20
C ASP A 383 9.67 12.24 19.43
N ASP A 384 10.27 13.02 20.33
CA ASP A 384 9.67 13.44 21.60
C ASP A 384 8.81 14.73 21.49
N ASN A 385 8.59 15.27 20.28
CA ASN A 385 7.84 16.52 20.07
C ASN A 385 6.34 16.32 19.78
N TYR A 386 5.84 15.09 19.80
CA TYR A 386 4.41 14.81 19.56
C TYR A 386 3.52 15.59 20.54
N ASP A 387 2.37 16.07 20.07
CA ASP A 387 1.43 16.83 20.90
C ASP A 387 0.68 15.90 21.87
N PRO A 388 0.89 15.97 23.20
CA PRO A 388 0.20 15.11 24.16
C PRO A 388 -1.31 15.39 24.25
N ASN A 389 -1.80 16.47 23.64
CA ASN A 389 -3.22 16.80 23.55
C ASN A 389 -3.85 16.33 22.23
N ALA A 390 -3.06 15.81 21.29
CA ALA A 390 -3.54 15.20 20.05
C ALA A 390 -4.10 13.80 20.37
N ILE A 391 -5.33 13.78 20.88
CA ILE A 391 -6.03 12.54 21.23
C ILE A 391 -6.72 11.97 19.98
N PRO A 392 -6.41 10.72 19.57
CA PRO A 392 -7.04 10.10 18.42
C PRO A 392 -8.48 9.70 18.71
N VAL A 393 -9.37 9.89 17.73
CA VAL A 393 -10.77 9.42 17.80
C VAL A 393 -10.92 8.10 17.05
N VAL A 394 -11.30 7.03 17.75
CA VAL A 394 -11.69 5.76 17.11
C VAL A 394 -13.19 5.56 17.29
N GLN A 395 -13.94 5.58 16.19
CA GLN A 395 -15.41 5.52 16.26
C GLN A 395 -16.05 4.84 15.06
N GLY A 396 -17.20 4.19 15.25
CA GLY A 396 -17.97 3.64 14.12
C GLY A 396 -17.24 2.46 13.47
N ILE A 397 -17.00 1.41 14.27
CA ILE A 397 -16.30 0.21 13.83
C ILE A 397 -17.30 -0.94 13.77
N SER A 398 -17.56 -1.46 12.59
CA SER A 398 -18.59 -2.46 12.33
C SER A 398 -17.97 -3.78 11.87
N TYR A 399 -18.30 -4.86 12.57
CA TYR A 399 -17.94 -6.23 12.22
C TYR A 399 -19.22 -7.05 12.06
N SER A 400 -19.37 -7.73 10.93
CA SER A 400 -20.50 -8.63 10.68
C SER A 400 -20.07 -9.94 10.02
N ASN A 401 -20.77 -11.04 10.29
CA ASN A 401 -20.54 -12.32 9.60
C ASN A 401 -19.07 -12.77 9.66
N VAL A 402 -18.54 -12.94 10.87
CA VAL A 402 -17.15 -13.40 11.09
C VAL A 402 -17.16 -14.79 11.70
N PHE A 403 -16.53 -15.74 11.02
CA PHE A 403 -16.27 -17.07 11.55
C PHE A 403 -14.77 -17.22 11.84
N ALA A 404 -14.43 -17.63 13.05
CA ALA A 404 -13.06 -17.87 13.45
C ALA A 404 -12.92 -19.20 14.18
N GLU A 405 -11.96 -20.01 13.78
CA GLU A 405 -11.66 -21.32 14.38
C GLU A 405 -10.21 -21.37 14.87
N ASN A 406 -9.99 -22.13 15.94
CA ASN A 406 -8.68 -22.34 16.54
C ASN A 406 -8.03 -21.01 17.00
N VAL A 407 -8.82 -20.16 17.67
CA VAL A 407 -8.34 -18.85 18.13
C VAL A 407 -7.98 -18.84 19.61
N THR A 408 -7.01 -18.00 20.02
CA THR A 408 -6.64 -17.90 21.45
C THR A 408 -7.56 -16.95 22.22
N MET A 409 -8.01 -15.85 21.59
CA MET A 409 -8.88 -14.83 22.14
C MET A 409 -9.82 -14.31 21.05
N ALA A 410 -11.08 -14.01 21.41
CA ALA A 410 -12.01 -13.36 20.51
C ALA A 410 -11.61 -11.89 20.31
N ALA A 411 -11.34 -11.15 21.39
CA ALA A 411 -10.88 -9.78 21.22
C ALA A 411 -10.02 -9.24 22.36
N LYS A 412 -9.13 -8.29 22.00
CA LYS A 412 -8.47 -7.36 22.92
C LYS A 412 -8.77 -5.95 22.45
N LEU A 413 -9.69 -5.25 23.12
CA LEU A 413 -10.18 -3.94 22.75
C LEU A 413 -9.81 -2.93 23.85
N GLU A 414 -8.73 -2.20 23.64
CA GLU A 414 -8.20 -1.26 24.62
C GLU A 414 -8.21 0.15 24.03
N GLY A 415 -9.18 0.96 24.44
CA GLY A 415 -9.23 2.38 24.10
C GLY A 415 -8.28 3.23 24.95
N LEU A 416 -8.56 4.53 25.00
CA LEU A 416 -7.80 5.48 25.80
C LEU A 416 -8.59 5.88 27.06
N PRO A 417 -7.96 5.91 28.25
CA PRO A 417 -8.60 6.42 29.46
C PRO A 417 -9.12 7.85 29.25
N GLY A 418 -10.41 8.06 29.48
CA GLY A 418 -11.09 9.36 29.28
C GLY A 418 -11.43 9.70 27.83
N SER A 419 -11.05 8.88 26.85
CA SER A 419 -11.42 9.00 25.43
C SER A 419 -11.68 7.60 24.85
N PRO A 420 -12.77 6.94 25.25
CA PRO A 420 -13.04 5.56 24.86
C PRO A 420 -13.23 5.43 23.35
N PHE A 421 -12.97 4.23 22.81
CA PHE A 421 -13.31 3.91 21.43
C PHE A 421 -14.81 3.57 21.35
N THR A 422 -15.56 4.27 20.51
CA THR A 422 -17.03 4.27 20.57
C THR A 422 -17.68 3.75 19.28
N GLY A 423 -18.97 3.45 19.32
CA GLY A 423 -19.70 3.00 18.14
C GLY A 423 -19.17 1.69 17.56
N ILE A 424 -18.64 0.81 18.41
CA ILE A 424 -18.26 -0.54 18.02
C ILE A 424 -19.54 -1.36 17.86
N CYS A 425 -19.71 -2.05 16.74
CA CYS A 425 -20.82 -2.96 16.49
C CYS A 425 -20.26 -4.31 16.06
N ILE A 426 -20.64 -5.38 16.76
CA ILE A 426 -20.23 -6.76 16.42
C ILE A 426 -21.48 -7.63 16.27
N SER A 427 -21.80 -8.09 15.05
CA SER A 427 -22.98 -8.92 14.81
C SER A 427 -22.66 -10.22 14.07
N ASN A 428 -23.33 -11.31 14.42
CA ASN A 428 -23.16 -12.62 13.77
C ASN A 428 -21.68 -13.04 13.70
N VAL A 429 -21.07 -13.21 14.88
CA VAL A 429 -19.66 -13.59 15.01
C VAL A 429 -19.54 -14.86 15.84
N THR A 430 -18.85 -15.86 15.30
CA THR A 430 -18.51 -17.09 16.01
C THR A 430 -17.00 -17.22 16.08
N ALA A 431 -16.46 -17.26 17.30
CA ALA A 431 -15.04 -17.48 17.58
C ALA A 431 -14.87 -18.77 18.40
N GLU A 432 -14.42 -19.84 17.75
CA GLU A 432 -14.13 -21.12 18.40
C GLU A 432 -12.75 -21.08 19.06
N VAL A 433 -12.76 -20.83 20.36
CA VAL A 433 -11.55 -20.56 21.12
C VAL A 433 -10.92 -21.86 21.63
N ILE A 434 -9.61 -22.04 21.44
CA ILE A 434 -8.88 -23.12 22.10
C ILE A 434 -8.90 -22.92 23.62
N LYS A 435 -8.96 -24.03 24.38
CA LYS A 435 -8.96 -23.96 25.85
C LYS A 435 -7.79 -23.12 26.35
N SER A 436 -8.10 -21.96 26.90
CA SER A 436 -7.14 -20.97 27.39
C SER A 436 -7.52 -20.56 28.82
N LYS A 437 -6.53 -20.29 29.66
CA LYS A 437 -6.73 -19.70 31.00
C LYS A 437 -6.92 -18.19 30.94
N LYS A 438 -6.67 -17.56 29.79
CA LYS A 438 -6.80 -16.11 29.59
C LYS A 438 -8.28 -15.75 29.34
N PRO A 439 -8.71 -14.53 29.69
CA PRO A 439 -10.00 -14.01 29.26
C PRO A 439 -10.12 -14.10 27.73
N ILE A 440 -11.27 -14.57 27.26
CA ILE A 440 -11.55 -14.68 25.81
C ILE A 440 -11.75 -13.29 25.21
N TRP A 441 -12.39 -12.42 25.97
CA TRP A 441 -12.60 -11.02 25.67
C TRP A 441 -11.90 -10.16 26.72
N ASN A 442 -11.21 -9.12 26.27
CA ASN A 442 -10.68 -8.07 27.13
C ASN A 442 -11.10 -6.73 26.55
N CYS A 443 -11.88 -5.95 27.31
CA CYS A 443 -12.41 -4.67 26.88
C CYS A 443 -12.20 -3.63 27.96
N THR A 444 -11.54 -2.53 27.59
CA THR A 444 -11.24 -1.41 28.49
C THR A 444 -11.36 -0.12 27.69
N ASP A 445 -12.07 0.88 28.24
CA ASP A 445 -12.30 2.17 27.58
C ASP A 445 -12.86 2.01 26.15
N VAL A 446 -13.86 1.15 25.99
CA VAL A 446 -14.58 0.97 24.73
C VAL A 446 -16.08 0.93 24.97
N GLU A 447 -16.86 1.30 23.96
CA GLU A 447 -18.32 1.35 24.00
C GLU A 447 -18.91 0.90 22.66
N GLY A 448 -19.98 0.11 22.73
CA GLY A 448 -20.61 -0.42 21.53
C GLY A 448 -21.78 -1.33 21.83
N VAL A 449 -22.10 -2.20 20.88
CA VAL A 449 -23.19 -3.19 20.96
C VAL A 449 -22.76 -4.48 20.29
N SER A 450 -23.43 -5.58 20.64
CA SER A 450 -23.30 -6.85 19.94
C SER A 450 -24.64 -7.51 19.63
N SER A 451 -24.68 -8.45 18.69
CA SER A 451 -25.84 -9.31 18.43
C SER A 451 -25.43 -10.66 17.81
N GLY A 452 -25.87 -11.78 18.38
CA GLY A 452 -25.51 -13.10 17.84
C GLY A 452 -23.99 -13.37 17.84
N VAL A 453 -23.32 -13.03 18.93
CA VAL A 453 -21.87 -13.23 19.10
C VAL A 453 -21.58 -14.36 20.08
N THR A 454 -20.78 -15.34 19.65
CA THR A 454 -20.35 -16.46 20.49
C THR A 454 -18.82 -16.58 20.47
N PRO A 455 -18.15 -16.64 21.64
CA PRO A 455 -18.69 -16.55 23.00
C PRO A 455 -19.10 -15.12 23.38
N ALA A 456 -19.91 -15.02 24.44
CA ALA A 456 -20.47 -13.74 24.92
C ALA A 456 -19.39 -12.65 25.11
N PRO A 457 -19.56 -11.45 24.52
CA PRO A 457 -18.63 -10.33 24.67
C PRO A 457 -18.59 -9.72 26.08
N CYS A 458 -17.73 -8.71 26.24
CA CYS A 458 -17.66 -7.89 27.46
C CYS A 458 -18.96 -7.08 27.69
N ALA A 459 -19.18 -6.63 28.93
CA ALA A 459 -20.34 -5.81 29.30
C ALA A 459 -20.40 -4.45 28.55
N GLN A 460 -19.27 -3.95 28.06
CA GLN A 460 -19.15 -2.76 27.22
C GLN A 460 -19.75 -2.94 25.82
N LEU A 461 -20.05 -4.17 25.42
CA LEU A 461 -20.65 -4.54 24.14
C LEU A 461 -21.93 -5.35 24.38
N PRO A 462 -22.95 -4.77 25.04
CA PRO A 462 -24.17 -5.47 25.42
C PRO A 462 -24.86 -6.10 24.21
N ASP A 463 -25.27 -7.36 24.38
CA ASP A 463 -26.07 -8.09 23.41
C ASP A 463 -27.46 -7.45 23.27
N GLN A 464 -27.82 -7.08 22.05
CA GLN A 464 -29.10 -6.46 21.70
C GLN A 464 -30.19 -7.51 21.40
N GLY A 465 -29.85 -8.81 21.45
CA GLY A 465 -30.77 -9.91 21.21
C GLY A 465 -30.80 -10.37 19.75
N ALA A 466 -31.46 -11.50 19.52
CA ALA A 466 -31.47 -12.17 18.20
C ALA A 466 -32.21 -11.39 17.10
N ASP A 467 -33.16 -10.52 17.47
CA ASP A 467 -33.95 -9.71 16.52
C ASP A 467 -33.29 -8.36 16.20
N ALA A 468 -32.13 -8.06 16.80
CA ALA A 468 -31.41 -6.83 16.53
C ALA A 468 -30.93 -6.77 15.07
N PRO A 469 -30.93 -5.59 14.44
CA PRO A 469 -30.38 -5.45 13.09
C PRO A 469 -28.90 -5.83 13.06
N SER A 470 -28.45 -6.36 11.92
CA SER A 470 -27.02 -6.57 11.66
C SER A 470 -26.27 -5.25 11.76
N CYS A 471 -25.01 -5.32 12.19
CA CYS A 471 -24.10 -4.19 12.15
C CYS A 471 -23.98 -3.65 10.72
N PRO A 472 -23.84 -2.31 10.58
CA PRO A 472 -23.94 -1.66 9.30
C PRO A 472 -22.82 -2.10 8.35
N PHE A 473 -23.16 -2.28 7.10
CA PHE A 473 -22.20 -2.33 6.00
C PHE A 473 -22.80 -1.48 4.87
N PRO A 474 -22.16 -0.39 4.45
CA PRO A 474 -22.73 0.51 3.46
C PRO A 474 -23.08 -0.23 2.16
N SER A 475 -24.22 0.12 1.56
CA SER A 475 -24.72 -0.49 0.32
C SER A 475 -24.43 0.33 -0.93
N ASP A 476 -24.00 1.58 -0.76
CA ASP A 476 -23.45 2.38 -1.85
C ASP A 476 -22.13 1.76 -2.32
N VAL A 477 -21.76 2.08 -3.56
CA VAL A 477 -20.55 1.57 -4.20
C VAL A 477 -19.52 2.70 -4.23
N LEU A 478 -18.30 2.41 -3.79
CA LEU A 478 -17.19 3.37 -3.87
C LEU A 478 -16.81 3.65 -5.32
N SER A 479 -16.44 4.89 -5.64
CA SER A 479 -16.13 5.31 -7.02
C SER A 479 -15.08 4.43 -7.71
N VAL A 480 -14.08 3.94 -6.98
CA VAL A 480 -13.01 3.06 -7.49
C VAL A 480 -13.58 1.75 -8.03
N ASP A 481 -14.71 1.27 -7.50
CA ASP A 481 -15.28 0.01 -7.94
C ASP A 481 -15.98 0.15 -9.30
N TYR A 482 -16.37 1.37 -9.69
CA TYR A 482 -16.84 1.69 -11.04
C TYR A 482 -15.72 1.84 -12.07
N ILE A 483 -14.45 1.84 -11.66
CA ILE A 483 -13.34 1.91 -12.61
C ILE A 483 -13.24 0.56 -13.32
N GLU A 484 -13.68 0.56 -14.58
CA GLU A 484 -13.53 -0.58 -15.49
C GLU A 484 -12.09 -0.66 -16.00
N LEU A 485 -11.53 -1.87 -15.95
CA LEU A 485 -10.22 -2.16 -16.52
C LEU A 485 -10.37 -2.50 -18.01
N GLN A 486 -9.69 -1.74 -18.87
CA GLN A 486 -9.67 -2.03 -20.30
C GLN A 486 -8.78 -3.24 -20.57
N GLN A 487 -9.33 -4.27 -21.23
CA GLN A 487 -8.56 -5.42 -21.69
C GLN A 487 -7.84 -5.07 -22.99
N CYS A 488 -6.52 -5.21 -22.96
CA CYS A 488 -5.61 -4.87 -24.04
C CYS A 488 -4.88 -6.11 -24.54
N SER A 489 -4.56 -6.13 -25.83
CA SER A 489 -3.73 -7.18 -26.43
C SER A 489 -2.57 -6.56 -27.19
N TYR A 490 -1.35 -6.96 -26.86
CA TYR A 490 -0.19 -6.74 -27.71
C TYR A 490 -0.09 -7.89 -28.71
N ARG A 491 0.02 -7.55 -29.99
CA ARG A 491 0.35 -8.49 -31.06
C ARG A 491 1.56 -7.95 -31.78
N LYS A 492 2.65 -8.73 -31.83
CA LYS A 492 3.77 -8.41 -32.72
C LYS A 492 3.23 -8.51 -34.15
N ASN A 493 3.22 -7.40 -34.88
CA ASN A 493 2.97 -7.46 -36.32
C ASN A 493 4.14 -8.23 -36.93
N ASN A 494 3.89 -9.43 -37.44
CA ASN A 494 4.86 -10.10 -38.31
C ASN A 494 5.06 -9.19 -39.54
N PRO A 495 6.32 -8.87 -39.91
CA PRO A 495 6.60 -8.05 -41.08
C PRO A 495 6.05 -8.65 -42.38
#